data_AF-A0A4R0H5Y1-F1
#
_entry.id   AF-A0A4R0H5Y1-F1
#
_cell.length_a   1.000
_cell.length_b   1.000
_cell.length_c   1.000
_cell.angle_alpha   90.00
_cell.angle_beta   90.00
_cell.angle_gamma   90.00
#
_symmetry.space_group_name_H-M   'P 1'
#
loop_
_entity.id
_entity.type
_entity.pdbx_description
1 polymer ?
#
loop_
_entity_poly.entity_id
_entity_poly.type
_entity_poly.pdbx_seq_one_letter_code
_entity_poly.pdbx_strand_id
1 'polypeptide(L)'
;MTDRIQVDYLGVARAADVCRTVGAEAGRETYRLLGALTKEVIEAAAGHDDYGKQITDGWVNSHADTFDDFGKAIGEHLIGRGDQMSSCGENIKATDGDASQQVRAADLGLTQTPTGWAMTPADGT
;
A
#
# COMPACT_ATOMS: atom_id res chain seq x y z
N MET A 1 -26.48 -11.45 16.02
CA MET A 1 -26.81 -10.98 14.66
C MET A 1 -25.49 -10.49 14.10
N THR A 2 -24.78 -11.34 13.36
CA THR A 2 -23.44 -11.03 12.86
C THR A 2 -23.62 -10.20 11.60
N ASP A 3 -23.18 -8.94 11.61
CA ASP A 3 -23.15 -8.13 10.39
C ASP A 3 -22.38 -8.89 9.32
N ARG A 4 -23.08 -9.29 8.25
CA ARG A 4 -22.41 -9.83 7.06
C ARG A 4 -21.63 -8.68 6.45
N ILE A 5 -20.32 -8.66 6.72
CA ILE A 5 -19.40 -7.73 6.07
C ILE A 5 -19.40 -8.08 4.59
N GLN A 6 -20.17 -7.34 3.79
CA GLN A 6 -20.07 -7.40 2.33
C GLN A 6 -18.86 -6.56 1.91
N VAL A 7 -17.78 -7.21 1.49
CA VAL A 7 -16.62 -6.51 0.96
C VAL A 7 -16.69 -6.47 -0.57
N ASP A 8 -16.67 -5.26 -1.15
CA ASP A 8 -16.48 -5.08 -2.59
C ASP A 8 -15.02 -5.34 -2.96
N TYR A 9 -14.70 -6.59 -3.29
CA TYR A 9 -13.35 -6.98 -3.70
C TYR A 9 -12.84 -6.18 -4.91
N LEU A 10 -13.71 -5.90 -5.89
CA LEU A 10 -13.32 -5.13 -7.07
C LEU A 10 -13.05 -3.66 -6.69
N GLY A 11 -13.81 -3.12 -5.75
CA GLY A 11 -13.54 -1.83 -5.11
C GLY A 11 -12.17 -1.79 -4.43
N VAL A 12 -11.84 -2.79 -3.62
CA VAL A 12 -10.55 -2.89 -2.93
C VAL A 12 -9.38 -2.99 -3.92
N ALA A 13 -9.51 -3.83 -4.95
CA ALA A 13 -8.48 -3.97 -5.98
C ALA A 13 -8.25 -2.64 -6.75
N ARG A 14 -9.33 -1.96 -7.14
CA ARG A 14 -9.24 -0.64 -7.80
C ARG A 14 -8.57 0.39 -6.89
N ALA A 15 -8.94 0.44 -5.62
CA ALA A 15 -8.35 1.38 -4.67
C ALA A 15 -6.86 1.08 -4.45
N ALA A 16 -6.44 -0.19 -4.40
CA ALA A 16 -5.04 -0.59 -4.33
C ALA A 16 -4.24 -0.11 -5.55
N ASP A 17 -4.78 -0.28 -6.76
CA ASP A 17 -4.13 0.18 -7.99
C ASP A 17 -4.03 1.70 -8.08
N VAL A 18 -5.04 2.43 -7.59
CA VAL A 18 -4.97 3.88 -7.44
C VAL A 18 -3.85 4.26 -6.48
N CYS A 19 -3.73 3.62 -5.32
CA CYS A 19 -2.64 3.90 -4.36
C CYS A 19 -1.25 3.67 -4.98
N ARG A 20 -1.05 2.57 -5.73
CA ARG A 20 0.23 2.31 -6.42
C ARG A 20 0.53 3.34 -7.50
N THR A 21 -0.47 3.69 -8.31
CA THR A 21 -0.32 4.64 -9.41
C THR A 21 0.02 6.03 -8.87
N VAL A 22 -0.77 6.51 -7.90
CA VAL A 22 -0.53 7.80 -7.24
C VAL A 22 0.80 7.81 -6.50
N GLY A 23 1.18 6.72 -5.84
CA GLY A 23 2.49 6.58 -5.19
C GLY A 23 3.65 6.71 -6.18
N ALA A 24 3.57 6.01 -7.30
CA ALA A 24 4.58 6.08 -8.35
C ALA A 24 4.64 7.47 -9.02
N GLU A 25 3.50 8.11 -9.25
CA GLU A 25 3.43 9.47 -9.80
C GLU A 25 3.96 10.51 -8.82
N ALA A 26 3.53 10.47 -7.56
CA ALA A 26 3.98 11.39 -6.52
C ALA A 26 5.49 11.29 -6.30
N GLY A 27 6.05 10.07 -6.25
CA GLY A 27 7.49 9.87 -6.14
C GLY A 27 8.25 10.48 -7.32
N ARG A 28 7.81 10.22 -8.56
CA ARG A 28 8.43 10.80 -9.77
C ARG A 28 8.33 12.33 -9.81
N GLU A 29 7.17 12.88 -9.51
CA GLU A 29 6.95 14.33 -9.58
C GLU A 29 7.71 15.06 -8.47
N THR A 30 7.76 14.49 -7.27
CA THR A 30 8.55 15.04 -6.16
C THR A 30 10.04 15.02 -6.50
N TYR A 31 10.55 13.91 -7.04
CA TYR A 31 11.92 13.81 -7.53
C TYR A 31 12.20 14.85 -8.63
N ARG A 32 11.28 15.03 -9.58
CA ARG A 32 11.41 16.02 -10.66
C ARG A 32 11.46 17.46 -10.12
N LEU A 33 10.60 17.78 -9.16
CA LEU A 33 10.47 19.14 -8.62
C LEU A 33 11.64 19.49 -7.69
N LEU A 34 12.07 18.55 -6.85
CA LEU A 34 13.07 18.81 -5.81
C LEU A 34 14.50 18.49 -6.27
N GLY A 35 14.69 17.48 -7.12
CA GLY A 35 16.00 17.16 -7.69
C GLY A 35 16.56 18.26 -8.60
N ALA A 36 15.72 19.20 -9.03
CA ALA A 36 16.14 20.40 -9.77
C ALA A 36 16.76 21.48 -8.87
N LEU A 37 16.56 21.43 -7.55
CA LEU A 37 17.13 22.37 -6.58
C LEU A 37 18.52 21.90 -6.17
N THR A 38 19.48 21.96 -7.09
CA THR A 38 20.87 21.58 -6.79
C THR A 38 21.63 22.73 -6.11
N LYS A 39 22.76 22.39 -5.47
CA LYS A 39 23.65 23.40 -4.88
C LYS A 39 24.05 24.46 -5.89
N GLU A 40 24.35 24.07 -7.13
CA GLU A 40 24.77 24.96 -8.20
C GLU A 40 23.66 25.95 -8.59
N VAL A 41 22.40 25.51 -8.60
CA VAL A 41 21.24 26.39 -8.85
C VAL A 41 21.09 27.41 -7.73
N ILE A 42 21.28 26.99 -6.47
CA ILE A 42 21.25 27.87 -5.31
C ILE A 42 22.41 28.86 -5.33
N GLU A 43 23.64 28.40 -5.60
CA GLU A 43 24.83 29.26 -5.71
C GLU A 43 24.68 30.32 -6.80
N ALA A 44 24.15 29.92 -7.98
CA ALA A 44 23.89 30.84 -9.08
C ALA A 44 22.84 31.91 -8.72
N ALA A 45 21.83 31.55 -7.93
CA ALA A 45 20.79 32.48 -7.48
C ALA A 45 21.22 33.37 -6.31
N ALA A 46 22.04 32.84 -5.40
CA ALA A 46 22.49 33.52 -4.19
C ALA A 46 23.62 34.52 -4.47
N GLY A 47 24.35 34.34 -5.57
CA GLY A 47 25.50 35.17 -5.90
C GLY A 47 26.77 34.77 -5.13
N HIS A 48 27.88 35.44 -5.44
CA HIS A 48 29.21 35.07 -4.95
C HIS A 48 29.76 35.97 -3.83
N ASP A 49 28.93 36.83 -3.24
CA ASP A 49 29.33 37.62 -2.08
C ASP A 49 29.19 36.82 -0.77
N ASP A 50 29.58 37.43 0.34
CA ASP A 50 29.55 36.78 1.65
C ASP A 50 28.12 36.39 2.08
N TYR A 51 27.10 37.13 1.62
CA TYR A 51 25.70 36.81 1.89
C TYR A 51 25.22 35.62 1.04
N GLY A 52 25.59 35.58 -0.23
CA GLY A 52 25.30 34.46 -1.13
C GLY A 52 25.93 33.15 -0.64
N LYS A 53 27.14 33.25 -0.09
CA LYS A 53 27.81 32.12 0.57
C LYS A 53 27.04 31.64 1.81
N GLN A 54 26.59 32.55 2.68
CA GLN A 54 25.78 32.18 3.85
C GLN A 54 24.46 31.48 3.47
N ILE A 55 23.79 31.94 2.40
CA ILE A 55 22.57 31.31 1.88
C ILE A 55 22.86 29.89 1.39
N THR A 56 23.93 29.72 0.60
CA THR A 56 24.34 28.41 0.07
C THR A 56 24.70 27.46 1.21
N ASP A 57 25.49 27.91 2.18
CA ASP A 57 25.88 27.10 3.34
C ASP A 57 24.67 26.74 4.20
N GLY A 58 23.72 27.67 4.37
CA GLY A 58 22.45 27.41 5.05
C GLY A 58 21.62 26.34 4.35
N TRP A 59 21.56 26.38 3.01
CA TRP A 59 20.86 25.37 2.22
C TRP A 59 21.53 23.99 2.35
N VAL A 60 22.85 23.89 2.22
CA VAL A 60 23.59 22.62 2.38
C VAL A 60 23.36 22.03 3.77
N ASN A 61 23.38 22.85 4.82
CA ASN A 61 23.17 22.38 6.20
C ASN A 61 21.70 22.10 6.55
N SER A 62 20.76 22.49 5.69
CA SER A 62 19.33 22.24 5.90
C SER A 62 18.91 20.80 5.56
N HIS A 63 19.83 19.97 5.07
CA HIS A 63 19.56 18.63 4.55
C HIS A 63 18.63 18.65 3.32
N ALA A 64 18.61 19.75 2.56
CA ALA A 64 17.82 19.87 1.34
C ALA A 64 18.27 18.86 0.24
N ASP A 65 19.48 18.34 0.34
CA ASP A 65 19.96 17.20 -0.46
C ASP A 65 19.19 15.90 -0.19
N THR A 66 18.50 15.77 0.95
CA THR A 66 17.64 14.62 1.28
C THR A 66 16.23 14.71 0.69
N PHE A 67 15.90 15.75 -0.07
CA PHE A 67 14.58 15.86 -0.70
C PHE A 67 14.24 14.70 -1.62
N ASP A 68 15.24 14.12 -2.27
CA ASP A 68 15.09 12.91 -3.09
C ASP A 68 14.64 11.71 -2.24
N ASP A 69 15.17 11.57 -1.03
CA ASP A 69 14.79 10.52 -0.08
C ASP A 69 13.35 10.70 0.41
N PHE A 70 12.90 11.95 0.60
CA PHE A 70 11.50 12.24 0.94
C PHE A 70 10.53 11.85 -0.17
N GLY A 71 10.84 12.19 -1.43
CA GLY A 71 10.01 11.82 -2.58
C GLY A 71 9.91 10.29 -2.73
N LYS A 72 11.03 9.60 -2.54
CA LYS A 72 11.08 8.14 -2.52
C LYS A 72 10.24 7.54 -1.40
N ALA A 73 10.37 8.05 -0.17
CA ALA A 73 9.64 7.56 0.99
C ALA A 73 8.11 7.70 0.84
N ILE A 74 7.63 8.82 0.27
CA ILE A 74 6.19 9.02 -0.01
C ILE A 74 5.69 7.99 -1.02
N GLY A 75 6.45 7.76 -2.10
CA GLY A 75 6.11 6.76 -3.12
C GLY A 75 6.05 5.35 -2.53
N GLU A 76 7.09 4.95 -1.79
CA GLU A 76 7.16 3.64 -1.13
C GLU A 76 6.01 3.42 -0.14
N HIS A 77 5.64 4.44 0.64
CA HIS A 77 4.51 4.35 1.55
C HIS A 77 3.18 4.09 0.83
N LEU A 78 2.89 4.81 -0.25
CA LEU A 78 1.64 4.67 -0.99
C LEU A 78 1.57 3.34 -1.75
N ILE A 79 2.69 2.88 -2.32
CA ILE A 79 2.81 1.56 -2.93
C ILE A 79 2.56 0.47 -1.87
N GLY A 80 3.23 0.56 -0.72
CA GLY A 80 3.07 -0.40 0.37
C GLY A 80 1.64 -0.46 0.91
N ARG A 81 0.91 0.66 0.93
CA ARG A 81 -0.53 0.68 1.25
C ARG A 81 -1.36 -0.07 0.21
N GLY A 82 -1.08 0.11 -1.08
CA GLY A 82 -1.73 -0.65 -2.15
C GLY A 82 -1.51 -2.16 -2.02
N ASP A 83 -0.30 -2.57 -1.64
CA ASP A 83 0.03 -3.98 -1.42
C ASP A 83 -0.70 -4.57 -0.21
N GLN A 84 -0.72 -3.85 0.92
CA GLN A 84 -1.51 -4.23 2.10
C GLN A 84 -3.00 -4.41 1.76
N MET A 85 -3.57 -3.50 0.98
CA MET A 85 -4.97 -3.58 0.55
C MET A 85 -5.24 -4.80 -0.32
N SER A 86 -4.30 -5.15 -1.20
CA SER A 86 -4.40 -6.35 -2.05
C SER A 86 -4.36 -7.63 -1.20
N SER A 87 -3.44 -7.71 -0.24
CA SER A 87 -3.36 -8.85 0.69
C SER A 87 -4.63 -9.00 1.54
N CYS A 88 -5.21 -7.89 2.01
CA CYS A 88 -6.52 -7.93 2.68
C CYS A 88 -7.61 -8.49 1.75
N GLY A 89 -7.64 -8.06 0.49
CA GLY A 89 -8.58 -8.58 -0.52
C GLY A 89 -8.42 -10.09 -0.77
N GLU A 90 -7.18 -10.59 -0.83
CA GLU A 90 -6.89 -12.02 -0.99
C GLU A 90 -7.37 -12.85 0.21
N ASN A 91 -7.15 -12.36 1.42
CA ASN A 91 -7.62 -13.02 2.64
C ASN A 91 -9.15 -13.11 2.70
N ILE A 92 -9.85 -12.07 2.25
CA ILE A 92 -11.31 -12.07 2.16
C ILE A 92 -11.79 -13.10 1.14
N LYS A 93 -11.18 -13.15 -0.05
CA LYS A 93 -11.48 -14.19 -1.06
C LYS A 93 -11.29 -15.61 -0.53
N ALA A 94 -10.21 -15.84 0.22
CA ALA A 94 -9.95 -17.14 0.82
C ALA A 94 -11.04 -17.50 1.86
N THR A 95 -11.41 -16.54 2.71
CA THR A 95 -12.45 -16.72 3.74
C THR A 95 -13.82 -17.00 3.11
N ASP A 96 -14.21 -16.26 2.07
CA ASP A 96 -15.47 -16.50 1.34
C ASP A 96 -15.46 -17.85 0.61
N GLY A 97 -14.30 -18.25 0.08
CA GLY A 97 -14.09 -19.56 -0.53
C GLY A 97 -14.31 -20.69 0.47
N ASP A 98 -13.69 -20.60 1.65
CA ASP A 98 -13.83 -21.57 2.73
C ASP A 98 -15.28 -21.62 3.25
N ALA A 99 -15.92 -20.48 3.48
CA ALA A 99 -17.32 -20.42 3.88
C ALA A 99 -18.25 -21.06 2.82
N SER A 100 -17.99 -20.82 1.54
CA SER A 100 -18.74 -21.43 0.43
C SER A 100 -18.51 -22.94 0.31
N GLN A 101 -17.34 -23.44 0.71
CA GLN A 101 -17.06 -24.88 0.80
C GLN A 101 -17.78 -25.50 2.00
N GLN A 102 -17.77 -24.84 3.15
CA GLN A 102 -18.48 -25.29 4.36
C GLN A 102 -20.00 -25.35 4.15
N VAL A 103 -20.60 -24.38 3.48
CA VAL A 103 -22.04 -24.42 3.13
C VAL A 103 -22.35 -25.58 2.20
N ARG A 104 -21.55 -25.78 1.14
CA ARG A 104 -21.72 -26.92 0.22
C ARG A 104 -21.54 -28.27 0.91
N ALA A 105 -20.59 -28.35 1.84
CA ALA A 105 -20.39 -29.54 2.65
C ALA A 105 -21.61 -29.81 3.55
N ALA A 106 -22.13 -28.79 4.24
CA ALA A 106 -23.32 -28.91 5.06
C ALA A 106 -24.56 -29.34 4.25
N ASP A 107 -24.76 -28.80 3.05
CA ASP A 107 -25.84 -29.21 2.13
C ASP A 107 -25.73 -30.69 1.71
N LEU A 108 -24.50 -31.23 1.67
CA LEU A 108 -24.22 -32.64 1.40
C LEU A 108 -24.23 -33.51 2.67
N GLY A 109 -24.53 -32.93 3.83
CA GLY A 109 -24.47 -33.61 5.13
C GLY A 109 -23.05 -33.94 5.56
N LEU A 110 -22.03 -33.22 5.09
CA LEU A 110 -20.62 -33.41 5.42
C LEU A 110 -20.17 -32.42 6.51
N THR A 111 -19.31 -32.89 7.42
CA THR A 111 -18.61 -32.07 8.41
C THR A 111 -17.10 -32.09 8.19
N GLN A 112 -16.44 -30.98 8.50
CA GLN A 112 -15.00 -30.84 8.39
C GLN A 112 -14.32 -31.57 9.56
N THR A 113 -13.36 -32.44 9.25
CA THR A 113 -12.55 -33.19 10.22
C THR A 113 -11.06 -32.90 10.01
N PRO A 114 -10.16 -33.22 10.96
CA PRO A 114 -8.72 -33.02 10.80
C PRO A 114 -8.10 -33.75 9.59
N THR A 115 -8.76 -34.80 9.07
CA THR A 115 -8.26 -35.62 7.95
C THR A 115 -9.02 -35.39 6.64
N GLY A 116 -10.01 -34.48 6.61
CA GLY A 116 -10.81 -34.18 5.42
C GLY A 116 -12.30 -33.98 5.71
N TRP A 117 -13.15 -34.12 4.69
CA TRP A 117 -14.61 -34.06 4.83
C TRP A 117 -15.18 -35.45 5.10
N ALA A 118 -16.04 -35.58 6.11
CA ALA A 118 -16.69 -36.85 6.44
C ALA A 118 -18.20 -36.66 6.55
N MET A 119 -18.98 -37.72 6.36
CA MET A 119 -20.43 -37.69 6.60
C MET A 119 -20.71 -37.33 8.05
N THR A 120 -21.66 -36.42 8.25
CA THR A 120 -22.22 -36.10 9.55
C THR A 120 -22.90 -37.37 10.05
N PRO A 121 -22.51 -37.91 11.22
CA PRO A 121 -23.18 -39.06 11.78
C PRO A 121 -24.67 -38.75 11.88
N ALA A 122 -25.51 -39.63 11.33
CA ALA A 122 -26.92 -39.59 11.64
C ALA A 122 -27.03 -39.88 13.13
N ASP A 123 -27.34 -38.87 13.94
CA ASP A 123 -27.63 -39.08 15.35
C ASP A 123 -28.72 -40.15 15.42
N GLY A 124 -28.36 -41.31 15.99
CA GLY A 124 -29.26 -42.44 16.13
C GLY A 124 -30.48 -42.02 16.93
N THR A 125 -31.65 -42.06 16.27
CA THR A 125 -32.94 -42.27 16.91
C THR A 125 -33.32 -43.73 16.74
#